data_AF-A0AAD6UP34-F1
#
_entry.id   AF-A0AAD6UP34-F1
#
_cell.length_a   1.000
_cell.length_b   1.000
_cell.length_c   1.000
_cell.angle_alpha   90.00
_cell.angle_beta   90.00
_cell.angle_gamma   90.00
#
_symmetry.space_group_name_H-M   'P 1'
#
loop_
_entity.id
_entity.type
_entity.pdbx_description
1 polymer ?
#
loop_
_entity_poly.entity_id
_entity_poly.type
_entity_poly.pdbx_seq_one_letter_code
_entity_poly.pdbx_strand_id
1 'polypeptide(L)'
;MSAYDQLHRQCRTLENLFDSKLTSYSQLVSSISAHSNDVEASGSSERWRDLELELDDLLEKLEETNEQLSVLASEPDTLSAPMSRAVQRHAELFQDNARELRRTKASVKNALDHANLLSGVRNDIDAYKSSAADSLLAERGRIDSSHRMTDDILEQAYETRAEFGRQRTALDGINSRMKSVLNTMPGLNNLVSMIKSRRRRDTIIMGVIIGICIIVILSYMWR
;
A
#
# COMPACT_ATOMS: atom_id res chain seq x y z
N MET A 1 -0.26 -2.28 77.75
CA MET A 1 0.86 -3.05 77.13
C MET A 1 0.37 -4.02 76.04
N SER A 2 -0.64 -4.87 76.25
CA SER A 2 -1.12 -5.82 75.21
C SER A 2 -1.61 -5.19 73.90
N ALA A 3 -2.28 -4.03 73.94
CA ALA A 3 -2.87 -3.40 72.74
C ALA A 3 -1.80 -2.86 71.77
N TYR A 4 -0.76 -2.20 72.29
CA TYR A 4 0.36 -1.74 71.46
C TYR A 4 1.11 -2.90 70.82
N ASP A 5 1.42 -3.96 71.59
CA ASP A 5 2.19 -5.09 71.04
C ASP A 5 1.43 -5.79 69.90
N GLN A 6 0.09 -5.83 69.97
CA GLN A 6 -0.76 -6.32 68.89
C GLN A 6 -0.70 -5.39 67.67
N LEU A 7 -0.88 -4.09 67.87
CA LEU A 7 -0.93 -3.11 66.79
C LEU A 7 0.45 -2.93 66.11
N HIS A 8 1.53 -2.97 66.87
CA HIS A 8 2.90 -2.93 66.36
C HIS A 8 3.25 -4.17 65.53
N ARG A 9 2.79 -5.36 65.96
CA ARG A 9 2.93 -6.59 65.15
C ARG A 9 2.11 -6.52 63.87
N GLN A 10 0.87 -6.03 63.96
CA GLN A 10 -0.01 -5.86 62.80
C GLN A 10 0.58 -4.89 61.77
N CYS A 11 1.08 -3.73 62.23
CA CYS A 11 1.74 -2.74 61.38
C CYS A 11 2.93 -3.38 60.62
N ARG A 12 3.83 -4.08 61.34
CA ARG A 12 4.94 -4.83 60.71
C ARG A 12 4.50 -5.86 59.68
N THR A 13 3.42 -6.59 59.95
CA THR A 13 2.91 -7.57 58.98
C THR A 13 2.34 -6.91 57.73
N LEU A 14 1.64 -5.79 57.88
CA LEU A 14 1.11 -5.01 56.76
C LEU A 14 2.24 -4.37 55.95
N GLU A 15 3.27 -3.83 56.59
CA GLU A 15 4.46 -3.25 55.94
C GLU A 15 5.17 -4.28 55.06
N ASN A 16 5.43 -5.48 55.60
CA ASN A 16 6.08 -6.55 54.84
C ASN A 16 5.23 -7.03 53.66
N LEU A 17 3.91 -7.09 53.83
CA LEU A 17 2.99 -7.51 52.78
C LEU A 17 2.94 -6.44 51.66
N PHE A 18 2.86 -5.17 52.05
CA PHE A 18 2.90 -4.03 51.14
C PHE A 18 4.19 -4.04 50.31
N ASP A 19 5.37 -4.19 50.93
CA ASP A 19 6.67 -4.18 50.23
C ASP A 19 6.80 -5.33 49.21
N SER A 20 6.33 -6.53 49.58
CA SER A 20 6.27 -7.69 48.68
C SER A 20 5.37 -7.45 47.46
N LYS A 21 4.21 -6.84 47.68
CA LYS A 21 3.26 -6.49 46.61
C LYS A 21 3.78 -5.35 45.75
N LEU A 22 4.42 -4.35 46.35
CA LEU A 22 5.01 -3.22 45.65
C LEU A 22 6.15 -3.67 44.74
N THR A 23 6.98 -4.60 45.21
CA THR A 23 8.03 -5.24 44.40
C THR A 23 7.42 -5.97 43.21
N SER A 24 6.37 -6.76 43.43
CA SER A 24 5.67 -7.48 42.35
C SER A 24 5.05 -6.52 41.33
N TYR A 25 4.47 -5.42 41.80
CA TYR A 25 3.91 -4.36 40.96
C TYR A 25 4.99 -3.66 40.13
N SER A 26 6.13 -3.32 40.75
CA SER A 26 7.31 -2.72 40.10
C SER A 26 7.90 -3.61 38.99
N GLN A 27 7.96 -4.92 39.23
CA GLN A 27 8.39 -5.90 38.22
C GLN A 27 7.43 -5.96 37.03
N LEU A 28 6.12 -5.89 37.28
CA LEU A 28 5.11 -5.80 36.23
C LEU A 28 5.28 -4.55 35.37
N VAL A 29 5.56 -3.38 35.97
CA VAL A 29 5.87 -2.13 35.22
C VAL A 29 7.04 -2.33 34.26
N SER A 30 8.09 -2.99 34.75
CA SER A 30 9.29 -3.29 33.98
C SER A 30 8.97 -4.26 32.83
N SER A 31 8.12 -5.26 33.07
CA SER A 31 7.66 -6.16 32.03
C SER A 31 6.79 -5.48 30.97
N ILE A 32 5.88 -4.58 31.34
CA ILE A 32 5.04 -3.81 30.41
C ILE A 32 5.91 -2.94 29.50
N SER A 33 6.92 -2.30 30.09
CA SER A 33 7.86 -1.45 29.34
C SER A 33 8.72 -2.27 28.36
N ALA A 34 9.17 -3.46 28.78
CA ALA A 34 10.01 -4.35 27.97
C ALA A 34 9.22 -5.13 26.89
N HIS A 35 7.98 -5.54 27.19
CA HIS A 35 7.13 -6.37 26.31
C HIS A 35 6.15 -5.54 25.47
N SER A 36 6.41 -4.24 25.27
CA SER A 36 5.71 -3.41 24.27
C SER A 36 5.78 -3.95 22.82
N ASN A 37 6.52 -5.04 22.59
CA ASN A 37 6.64 -5.74 21.32
C ASN A 37 5.74 -6.98 21.18
N ASP A 38 5.07 -7.45 22.25
CA ASP A 38 4.32 -8.72 22.19
C ASP A 38 2.83 -8.51 22.55
N VAL A 39 2.00 -8.50 21.51
CA VAL A 39 0.56 -8.21 21.55
C VAL A 39 -0.24 -9.30 22.29
N GLU A 40 0.36 -10.48 22.52
CA GLU A 40 -0.29 -11.59 23.24
C GLU A 40 -0.34 -11.42 24.77
N ALA A 41 0.31 -10.39 25.32
CA ALA A 41 0.30 -10.12 26.76
C ALA A 41 -0.99 -9.45 27.28
N SER A 42 -2.11 -9.51 26.56
CA SER A 42 -3.38 -8.87 26.95
C SER A 42 -3.87 -9.31 28.35
N GLY A 43 -3.61 -10.57 28.75
CA GLY A 43 -3.91 -11.07 30.10
C GLY A 43 -3.09 -10.43 31.23
N SER A 44 -1.98 -9.74 30.91
CA SER A 44 -1.19 -8.97 31.90
C SER A 44 -1.75 -7.57 32.16
N SER A 45 -2.67 -7.08 31.32
CA SER A 45 -3.26 -5.74 31.42
C SER A 45 -4.33 -5.60 32.51
N GLU A 46 -4.92 -6.70 32.97
CA GLU A 46 -5.85 -6.66 34.13
C GLU A 46 -5.10 -6.86 35.45
N ARG A 47 -4.05 -7.69 35.43
CA ARG A 47 -3.32 -8.11 36.62
C ARG A 47 -2.56 -6.99 37.34
N TRP A 48 -2.12 -5.95 36.63
CA TRP A 48 -1.52 -4.77 37.29
C TRP A 48 -2.57 -3.92 38.00
N ARG A 49 -3.81 -3.89 37.50
CA ARG A 49 -4.91 -3.11 38.08
C ARG A 49 -5.37 -3.71 39.40
N ASP A 50 -5.48 -5.03 39.46
CA ASP A 50 -5.79 -5.77 40.68
C ASP A 50 -4.73 -5.54 41.76
N LEU A 51 -3.44 -5.60 41.39
CA LEU A 51 -2.34 -5.31 42.31
C LEU A 51 -2.32 -3.84 42.77
N GLU A 52 -2.71 -2.91 41.90
CA GLU A 52 -2.84 -1.51 42.27
C GLU A 52 -3.92 -1.30 43.34
N LEU A 53 -5.09 -1.93 43.16
CA LEU A 53 -6.19 -1.89 44.13
C LEU A 53 -5.81 -2.55 45.46
N GLU A 54 -5.14 -3.70 45.41
CA GLU A 54 -4.63 -4.36 46.62
C GLU A 54 -3.60 -3.48 47.37
N LEU A 55 -2.73 -2.77 46.64
CA LEU A 55 -1.75 -1.86 47.24
C LEU A 55 -2.43 -0.65 47.88
N ASP A 56 -3.48 -0.10 47.28
CA ASP A 56 -4.26 1.00 47.86
C ASP A 56 -4.96 0.58 49.15
N ASP A 57 -5.62 -0.59 49.16
CA ASP A 57 -6.28 -1.14 50.35
C ASP A 57 -5.28 -1.44 51.48
N LEU A 58 -4.09 -1.93 51.14
CA LEU A 58 -3.01 -2.13 52.12
C LEU A 58 -2.46 -0.81 52.67
N LEU A 59 -2.35 0.21 51.82
CA LEU A 59 -1.91 1.54 52.22
C LEU A 59 -2.93 2.17 53.19
N GLU A 60 -4.23 2.06 52.90
CA GLU A 60 -5.31 2.56 53.76
C GLU A 60 -5.29 1.87 55.14
N LYS A 61 -5.12 0.54 55.17
CA LYS A 61 -4.97 -0.21 56.43
C LYS A 61 -3.70 0.16 57.21
N LEU A 62 -2.61 0.47 56.51
CA LEU A 62 -1.38 0.97 57.13
C LEU A 62 -1.58 2.36 57.73
N GLU A 63 -2.32 3.23 57.05
CA GLU A 63 -2.67 4.56 57.54
C GLU A 63 -3.49 4.47 58.83
N GLU A 64 -4.55 3.67 58.84
CA GLU A 64 -5.41 3.47 60.00
C GLU A 64 -4.64 2.91 61.20
N THR A 65 -3.82 1.87 60.98
CA THR A 65 -3.02 1.27 62.06
C THR A 65 -1.95 2.22 62.59
N ASN A 66 -1.36 3.04 61.73
CA ASN A 66 -0.38 4.05 62.11
C ASN A 66 -1.02 5.23 62.87
N GLU A 67 -2.24 5.64 62.49
CA GLU A 67 -3.02 6.64 63.24
C GLU A 67 -3.37 6.12 64.64
N GLN A 68 -3.84 4.87 64.75
CA GLN A 68 -4.11 4.23 66.04
C GLN A 68 -2.84 4.15 66.91
N LEU A 69 -1.67 3.83 66.33
CA LEU A 69 -0.38 3.85 67.03
C LEU A 69 0.02 5.25 67.49
N SER A 70 -0.24 6.28 66.67
CA SER A 70 0.04 7.68 66.98
C SER A 70 -0.84 8.21 68.11
N VAL A 71 -2.12 7.83 68.14
CA VAL A 71 -3.05 8.18 69.23
C VAL A 71 -2.58 7.55 70.55
N LEU A 72 -2.24 6.26 70.53
CA LEU A 72 -1.66 5.54 71.68
C LEU A 72 -0.34 6.16 72.16
N ALA A 73 0.46 6.72 71.25
CA ALA A 73 1.72 7.40 71.59
C ALA A 73 1.56 8.83 72.12
N SER A 74 0.40 9.44 71.94
CA SER A 74 0.10 10.79 72.42
C SER A 74 -0.41 10.82 73.86
N GLU A 75 -0.73 9.66 74.45
CA GLU A 75 -1.08 9.53 75.86
C GLU A 75 0.19 9.53 76.74
N PRO A 76 0.38 10.54 77.62
CA PRO A 76 1.68 10.81 78.27
C PRO A 76 2.09 9.79 79.35
N ASP A 77 1.20 8.91 79.78
CA ASP A 77 1.42 7.97 80.91
C ASP A 77 1.59 6.50 80.46
N THR A 78 1.52 6.21 79.16
CA THR A 78 1.38 4.82 78.66
C THR A 78 2.60 4.27 77.92
N LEU A 79 3.52 5.10 77.40
CA LEU A 79 4.59 4.65 76.50
C LEU A 79 6.03 4.95 76.96
N SER A 80 6.93 4.00 76.69
CA SER A 80 8.39 4.13 76.92
C SER A 80 9.09 4.84 75.74
N ALA A 81 10.21 5.53 75.98
CA ALA A 81 11.00 6.21 74.94
C ALA A 81 11.32 5.38 73.67
N PRO A 82 11.71 4.08 73.72
CA PRO A 82 11.87 3.24 72.53
C PRO A 82 10.57 2.97 71.76
N MET A 83 9.44 2.94 72.45
CA MET A 83 8.11 2.67 71.89
C MET A 83 7.62 3.85 71.04
N SER A 84 7.80 5.07 71.55
CA SER A 84 7.54 6.32 70.83
C SER A 84 8.41 6.46 69.56
N ARG A 85 9.70 6.12 69.65
CA ARG A 85 10.58 6.10 68.46
C ARG A 85 10.14 5.08 67.40
N ALA A 86 9.63 3.92 67.81
CA ALA A 86 9.13 2.93 66.87
C ALA A 86 7.88 3.44 66.12
N VAL A 87 6.95 4.10 66.82
CA VAL A 87 5.76 4.73 66.19
C VAL A 87 6.18 5.81 65.18
N GLN A 88 7.13 6.66 65.55
CA GLN A 88 7.63 7.68 64.64
C GLN A 88 8.26 7.07 63.37
N ARG A 89 9.00 5.97 63.52
CA ARG A 89 9.57 5.24 62.37
C ARG A 89 8.50 4.63 61.47
N HIS A 90 7.42 4.09 62.04
CA HIS A 90 6.30 3.58 61.24
C HIS A 90 5.63 4.68 60.43
N ALA A 91 5.48 5.88 61.01
CA ALA A 91 4.96 7.03 60.28
C ALA A 91 5.88 7.51 59.14
N GLU A 92 7.19 7.51 59.35
CA GLU A 92 8.17 7.80 58.29
C GLU A 92 8.10 6.76 57.16
N LEU A 93 8.08 5.47 57.51
CA LEU A 93 8.01 4.39 56.51
C LEU A 93 6.71 4.42 55.72
N PHE A 94 5.57 4.72 56.38
CA PHE A 94 4.30 4.90 55.70
C PHE A 94 4.34 6.03 54.67
N GLN A 95 4.93 7.19 55.00
CA GLN A 95 5.06 8.29 54.06
C GLN A 95 5.94 7.93 52.87
N ASP A 96 7.03 7.20 53.09
CA ASP A 96 7.91 6.72 52.03
C ASP A 96 7.20 5.70 51.12
N ASN A 97 6.49 4.74 51.70
CA ASN A 97 5.67 3.76 50.99
C ASN A 97 4.60 4.44 50.11
N ALA A 98 3.90 5.45 50.64
CA ALA A 98 2.90 6.21 49.89
C ALA A 98 3.51 6.97 48.71
N ARG A 99 4.68 7.59 48.91
CA ARG A 99 5.42 8.28 47.84
C ARG A 99 5.88 7.31 46.76
N GLU A 100 6.39 6.15 47.16
CA GLU A 100 6.88 5.14 46.22
C GLU A 100 5.75 4.52 45.41
N LEU A 101 4.60 4.21 46.02
CA LEU A 101 3.43 3.74 45.31
C LEU A 101 2.97 4.75 44.26
N ARG A 102 2.88 6.04 44.65
CA ARG A 102 2.49 7.11 43.72
C ARG A 102 3.46 7.23 42.54
N ARG A 103 4.77 7.13 42.80
CA ARG A 103 5.81 7.13 41.75
C ARG A 103 5.64 5.94 40.80
N THR A 104 5.42 4.75 41.35
CA THR A 104 5.28 3.51 40.59
C THR A 104 4.01 3.54 39.72
N LYS A 105 2.88 4.02 40.25
CA LYS A 105 1.64 4.25 39.50
C LYS A 105 1.84 5.19 38.31
N ALA A 106 2.55 6.31 38.52
CA ALA A 106 2.87 7.23 37.43
C ALA A 106 3.73 6.57 36.34
N SER A 107 4.69 5.72 36.73
CA SER A 107 5.52 4.95 35.79
C SER A 107 4.70 3.95 34.99
N VAL A 108 3.74 3.23 35.61
CA VAL A 108 2.83 2.31 34.89
C VAL A 108 2.03 3.04 33.85
N LYS A 109 1.41 4.15 34.24
CA LYS A 109 0.59 4.95 33.32
C LYS A 109 1.39 5.40 32.11
N ASN A 110 2.60 5.94 32.32
CA ASN A 110 3.47 6.36 31.23
C ASN A 110 3.86 5.18 30.31
N ALA A 111 4.18 4.01 30.88
CA ALA A 111 4.52 2.82 30.10
C ALA A 111 3.32 2.34 29.25
N LEU A 112 2.11 2.37 29.81
CA LEU A 112 0.88 1.98 29.14
C LEU A 112 0.49 2.97 28.03
N ASP A 113 0.58 4.27 28.30
CA ASP A 113 0.36 5.31 27.29
C ASP A 113 1.35 5.16 26.12
N HIS A 114 2.62 4.90 26.42
CA HIS A 114 3.64 4.63 25.40
C HIS A 114 3.34 3.37 24.58
N ALA A 115 2.94 2.27 25.22
CA ALA A 115 2.57 1.03 24.54
C ALA A 115 1.35 1.22 23.62
N ASN A 116 0.32 1.94 24.08
CA ASN A 116 -0.87 2.25 23.28
C ASN A 116 -0.54 3.10 22.05
N LEU A 117 0.32 4.12 22.20
CA LEU A 117 0.76 4.95 21.08
C LEU A 117 1.55 4.14 20.03
N LEU A 118 2.45 3.26 20.47
CA LEU A 118 3.22 2.41 19.56
C LEU A 118 2.34 1.40 18.83
N SER A 119 1.33 0.84 19.49
CA SER A 119 0.38 -0.09 18.85
C SER A 119 -0.36 0.57 17.69
N GLY A 120 -0.78 1.83 17.83
CA GLY A 120 -1.45 2.58 16.77
C GLY A 120 -0.55 2.79 15.55
N VAL A 121 0.66 3.29 15.76
CA VAL A 121 1.64 3.54 14.69
C VAL A 121 2.01 2.26 13.95
N ARG A 122 2.10 1.12 14.66
CA ARG A 122 2.47 -0.16 14.05
C ARG A 122 1.39 -0.68 13.11
N ASN A 123 0.13 -0.59 13.53
CA ASN A 123 -1.01 -0.95 12.70
C ASN A 123 -1.07 -0.09 11.42
N ASP A 124 -0.82 1.22 11.55
CA ASP A 124 -0.77 2.12 10.40
C ASP A 124 0.38 1.79 9.43
N ILE A 125 1.57 1.45 9.96
CA ILE A 125 2.73 1.04 9.16
C ILE A 125 2.44 -0.26 8.42
N ASP A 126 1.86 -1.25 9.08
CA ASP A 126 1.58 -2.55 8.49
C ASP A 126 0.47 -2.45 7.43
N ALA A 127 -0.57 -1.63 7.68
CA ALA A 127 -1.59 -1.30 6.70
C ALA A 127 -0.99 -0.59 5.46
N TYR A 128 -0.09 0.38 5.67
CA TYR A 128 0.58 1.07 4.58
C TYR A 128 1.48 0.12 3.76
N LYS A 129 2.25 -0.74 4.43
CA LYS A 129 3.11 -1.74 3.76
C LYS A 129 2.29 -2.73 2.94
N SER A 130 1.17 -3.23 3.47
CA SER A 130 0.26 -4.11 2.73
C SER A 130 -0.29 -3.42 1.49
N SER A 131 -0.79 -2.19 1.64
CA SER A 131 -1.32 -1.41 0.52
C SER A 131 -0.27 -1.12 -0.55
N ALA A 132 0.96 -0.77 -0.15
CA ALA A 132 2.06 -0.58 -1.08
C ALA A 132 2.43 -1.89 -1.82
N ALA A 133 2.46 -3.02 -1.12
CA ALA A 133 2.72 -4.33 -1.73
C ALA A 133 1.62 -4.72 -2.73
N ASP A 134 0.35 -4.52 -2.38
CA ASP A 134 -0.79 -4.79 -3.26
C ASP A 134 -0.77 -3.89 -4.51
N SER A 135 -0.40 -2.61 -4.34
CA SER A 135 -0.23 -1.67 -5.46
C SER A 135 0.87 -2.14 -6.43
N LEU A 136 2.01 -2.60 -5.90
CA LEU A 136 3.11 -3.14 -6.73
C LEU A 136 2.71 -4.44 -7.44
N LEU A 137 1.93 -5.31 -6.79
CA LEU A 137 1.41 -6.53 -7.41
C LEU A 137 0.39 -6.21 -8.52
N ALA A 138 -0.50 -5.24 -8.29
CA ALA A 138 -1.43 -4.76 -9.30
C ALA A 138 -0.70 -4.16 -10.51
N GLU A 139 0.36 -3.37 -10.27
CA GLU A 139 1.18 -2.81 -11.35
C GLU A 139 1.89 -3.90 -12.16
N ARG A 140 2.42 -4.93 -11.50
CA ARG A 140 2.98 -6.10 -12.18
C ARG A 140 1.94 -6.77 -13.08
N GLY A 141 0.70 -6.94 -12.61
CA GLY A 141 -0.38 -7.49 -13.42
C GLY A 141 -0.70 -6.66 -14.66
N ARG A 142 -0.64 -5.32 -14.55
CA ARG A 142 -0.81 -4.40 -15.69
C ARG A 142 0.34 -4.47 -16.69
N ILE A 143 1.57 -4.62 -16.20
CA ILE A 143 2.76 -4.82 -17.05
C ILE A 143 2.63 -6.13 -17.83
N ASP A 144 2.27 -7.23 -17.18
CA ASP A 144 2.08 -8.53 -17.83
C ASP A 144 0.96 -8.46 -18.90
N SER A 145 -0.16 -7.77 -18.62
CA SER A 145 -1.21 -7.59 -19.63
C SER A 145 -0.76 -6.70 -20.80
N SER A 146 0.04 -5.67 -20.54
CA SER A 146 0.62 -4.81 -21.58
C SER A 146 1.61 -5.57 -22.47
N HIS A 147 2.41 -6.46 -21.90
CA HIS A 147 3.30 -7.34 -22.67
C HIS A 147 2.52 -8.26 -23.60
N ARG A 148 1.46 -8.94 -23.10
CA ARG A 148 0.61 -9.78 -23.94
C ARG A 148 -0.04 -9.00 -25.09
N MET A 149 -0.57 -7.81 -24.80
CA MET A 149 -1.12 -6.94 -25.84
C MET A 149 -0.06 -6.54 -26.88
N THR A 150 1.17 -6.29 -26.45
CA THR A 150 2.27 -5.97 -27.37
C THR A 150 2.61 -7.16 -28.25
N ASP A 151 2.62 -8.38 -27.70
CA ASP A 151 2.85 -9.61 -28.45
C ASP A 151 1.74 -9.85 -29.49
N ASP A 152 0.48 -9.64 -29.13
CA ASP A 152 -0.67 -9.73 -30.06
C ASP A 152 -0.53 -8.71 -31.22
N ILE A 153 -0.13 -7.48 -30.91
CA ILE A 153 0.11 -6.44 -31.94
C ILE A 153 1.29 -6.84 -32.85
N LEU A 154 2.36 -7.41 -32.29
CA LEU A 154 3.50 -7.88 -33.07
C LEU A 154 3.08 -9.03 -34.00
N GLU A 155 2.30 -9.99 -33.52
CA GLU A 155 1.76 -11.09 -34.32
C GLU A 155 0.89 -10.55 -35.47
N GLN A 156 -0.05 -9.64 -35.17
CA GLN A 156 -0.89 -9.00 -36.18
C GLN A 156 -0.05 -8.22 -37.22
N ALA A 157 1.02 -7.55 -36.80
CA ALA A 157 1.93 -6.86 -37.69
C ALA A 157 2.69 -7.83 -38.61
N TYR A 158 3.12 -9.01 -38.11
CA TYR A 158 3.73 -10.06 -38.92
C TYR A 158 2.75 -10.63 -39.95
N GLU A 159 1.50 -10.89 -39.56
CA GLU A 159 0.46 -11.33 -40.50
C GLU A 159 0.19 -10.29 -41.58
N THR A 160 0.09 -9.01 -41.20
CA THR A 160 -0.10 -7.90 -42.14
C THR A 160 1.07 -7.80 -43.13
N ARG A 161 2.32 -7.98 -42.66
CA ARG A 161 3.50 -8.01 -43.53
C ARG A 161 3.45 -9.18 -44.51
N ALA A 162 3.06 -10.36 -44.05
CA ALA A 162 2.91 -11.54 -44.90
C ALA A 162 1.78 -11.36 -45.94
N GLU A 163 0.68 -10.72 -45.56
CA GLU A 163 -0.42 -10.34 -46.44
C GLU A 163 0.04 -9.36 -47.52
N PHE A 164 0.78 -8.30 -47.19
CA PHE A 164 1.36 -7.41 -48.20
C PHE A 164 2.32 -8.14 -49.14
N GLY A 165 3.08 -9.12 -48.64
CA GLY A 165 3.90 -10.00 -49.47
C GLY A 165 3.06 -10.77 -50.50
N ARG A 166 1.96 -11.40 -50.06
CA ARG A 166 1.01 -12.10 -50.93
C ARG A 166 0.35 -11.17 -51.95
N GLN A 167 -0.07 -9.98 -51.52
CA GLN A 167 -0.65 -8.96 -52.41
C GLN A 167 0.33 -8.50 -53.48
N ARG A 168 1.61 -8.30 -53.14
CA ARG A 168 2.65 -7.97 -54.12
C ARG A 168 2.79 -9.05 -55.18
N THR A 169 2.87 -10.32 -54.78
CA THR A 169 2.94 -11.43 -55.74
C THR A 169 1.69 -11.51 -56.62
N ALA A 170 0.51 -11.26 -56.06
CA ALA A 170 -0.73 -11.20 -56.83
C ALA A 170 -0.72 -10.05 -57.86
N LEU A 171 -0.26 -8.86 -57.48
CA LEU A 171 -0.11 -7.70 -58.37
C LEU A 171 0.92 -7.95 -59.48
N ASP A 172 2.05 -8.59 -59.16
CA ASP A 172 3.05 -9.01 -60.16
C ASP A 172 2.43 -10.03 -61.14
N GLY A 173 1.62 -10.95 -60.64
CA GLY A 173 0.82 -11.88 -61.43
C GLY A 173 -0.15 -11.16 -62.38
N ILE A 174 -0.88 -10.15 -61.89
CA ILE A 174 -1.77 -9.32 -62.71
C ILE A 174 -0.97 -8.56 -63.78
N ASN A 175 0.17 -7.97 -63.42
CA ASN A 175 1.05 -7.27 -64.37
C ASN A 175 1.54 -8.20 -65.47
N SER A 176 1.96 -9.42 -65.13
CA SER A 176 2.40 -10.43 -66.10
C SER A 176 1.27 -10.86 -67.04
N ARG A 177 0.05 -11.08 -66.52
CA ARG A 177 -1.14 -11.41 -67.32
C ARG A 177 -1.52 -10.25 -68.24
N MET A 178 -1.48 -9.01 -67.76
CA MET A 178 -1.74 -7.82 -68.57
C MET A 178 -0.72 -7.68 -69.71
N LYS A 179 0.57 -7.88 -69.43
CA LYS A 179 1.61 -7.95 -70.46
C LYS A 179 1.35 -9.09 -71.45
N SER A 180 0.93 -10.26 -70.98
CA SER A 180 0.56 -11.38 -71.85
C SER A 180 -0.62 -11.01 -72.75
N VAL A 181 -1.68 -10.36 -72.22
CA VAL A 181 -2.83 -9.92 -73.02
C VAL A 181 -2.40 -8.93 -74.11
N LEU A 182 -1.56 -7.95 -73.75
CA LEU A 182 -0.96 -7.01 -74.71
C LEU A 182 -0.16 -7.75 -75.80
N ASN A 183 0.60 -8.78 -75.44
CA ASN A 183 1.39 -9.59 -76.37
C ASN A 183 0.53 -10.55 -77.22
N THR A 184 -0.60 -11.07 -76.71
CA THR A 184 -1.54 -11.95 -77.43
C THR A 184 -2.56 -11.20 -78.28
N MET A 185 -2.59 -9.86 -78.19
CA MET A 185 -3.20 -9.00 -79.19
C MET A 185 -2.14 -8.35 -80.11
N PRO A 186 -1.29 -9.13 -80.84
CA PRO A 186 -0.37 -8.58 -81.82
C PRO A 186 -1.16 -8.22 -83.07
N GLY A 187 -1.98 -7.18 -82.95
CA GLY A 187 -3.04 -6.93 -83.91
C GLY A 187 -3.65 -5.57 -83.75
N LEU A 188 -3.69 -4.98 -82.55
CA LEU A 188 -4.23 -3.62 -82.40
C LEU A 188 -3.43 -2.59 -83.21
N ASN A 189 -2.10 -2.65 -83.18
CA ASN A 189 -1.29 -1.73 -83.99
C ASN A 189 -1.48 -1.96 -85.51
N ASN A 190 -1.61 -3.22 -85.93
CA ASN A 190 -1.83 -3.57 -87.34
C ASN A 190 -3.26 -3.26 -87.81
N LEU A 191 -4.28 -3.48 -86.97
CA LEU A 191 -5.68 -3.14 -87.22
C LEU A 191 -5.85 -1.61 -87.28
N VAL A 192 -5.27 -0.87 -86.34
CA VAL A 192 -5.25 0.60 -86.35
C VAL A 192 -4.50 1.12 -87.59
N SER A 193 -3.37 0.50 -87.96
CA SER A 193 -2.64 0.84 -89.18
C SER A 193 -3.44 0.56 -90.46
N MET A 194 -4.14 -0.58 -90.53
CA MET A 194 -5.02 -0.92 -91.66
C MET A 194 -6.21 0.04 -91.78
N ILE A 195 -6.83 0.43 -90.66
CA ILE A 195 -7.90 1.43 -90.63
C ILE A 195 -7.38 2.79 -91.14
N LYS A 196 -6.22 3.22 -90.64
CA LYS A 196 -5.59 4.49 -91.06
C LYS A 196 -5.21 4.49 -92.54
N SER A 197 -4.70 3.37 -93.07
CA SER A 197 -4.35 3.19 -94.47
C SER A 197 -5.57 3.27 -95.40
N ARG A 198 -6.69 2.64 -95.00
CA ARG A 198 -7.95 2.72 -95.75
C ARG A 198 -8.49 4.15 -95.80
N ARG A 199 -8.53 4.83 -94.65
CA ARG A 199 -8.98 6.24 -94.57
C ARG A 199 -8.11 7.18 -95.40
N ARG A 200 -6.79 6.95 -95.44
CA ARG A 200 -5.86 7.73 -96.28
C ARG A 200 -6.12 7.55 -97.76
N ARG A 201 -6.42 6.32 -98.21
CA ARG A 201 -6.80 6.06 -99.61
C ARG A 201 -8.09 6.79 -99.99
N ASP A 202 -9.11 6.74 -99.14
CA ASP A 202 -10.38 7.41 -99.41
C ASP A 202 -10.20 8.94 -99.50
N THR A 203 -9.38 9.54 -98.62
CA THR A 203 -9.06 10.98 -98.70
C THR A 203 -8.31 11.34 -99.99
N ILE A 204 -7.36 10.51 -100.44
CA ILE A 204 -6.64 10.73 -101.70
C ILE A 204 -7.61 10.67 -102.89
N ILE A 205 -8.48 9.67 -102.95
CA ILE A 205 -9.48 9.52 -104.03
C ILE A 205 -10.40 10.74 -104.07
N MET A 206 -10.96 11.15 -102.93
CA MET A 206 -11.83 12.33 -102.86
C MET A 206 -11.09 13.62 -103.26
N GLY A 207 -9.83 13.78 -102.84
CA GLY A 207 -9.00 14.93 -103.23
C GLY A 207 -8.73 14.99 -104.74
N VAL A 208 -8.47 13.84 -105.38
CA VAL A 208 -8.27 13.76 -106.84
C VAL A 208 -9.56 14.10 -107.59
N ILE A 209 -10.71 13.59 -107.16
CA ILE A 209 -12.00 13.89 -107.79
C ILE A 209 -12.30 15.39 -107.72
N ILE A 210 -12.16 16.00 -106.54
CA ILE A 210 -12.37 17.44 -106.36
C ILE A 210 -11.39 18.24 -107.23
N GLY A 211 -10.12 17.86 -107.29
CA GLY A 211 -9.12 18.50 -108.13
C GLY A 211 -9.47 18.46 -109.62
N ILE A 212 -9.90 17.31 -110.14
CA ILE A 212 -10.34 17.17 -111.53
C ILE A 212 -11.57 18.04 -111.80
N CYS A 213 -12.56 18.04 -110.91
CA CYS A 213 -13.75 18.88 -111.05
C CYS A 213 -13.40 20.37 -111.11
N ILE A 214 -12.49 20.85 -110.25
CA ILE A 214 -12.03 22.25 -110.26
C ILE A 214 -11.31 22.58 -111.58
N ILE A 215 -10.44 21.70 -112.08
CA ILE A 215 -9.74 21.91 -113.36
C ILE A 215 -10.74 22.00 -114.51
N VAL A 216 -11.74 21.11 -114.56
CA VAL A 216 -12.79 21.14 -115.58
C VAL A 216 -13.57 22.44 -115.52
N ILE A 217 -13.99 22.89 -114.33
CA ILE A 217 -14.70 24.16 -114.14
C ILE A 217 -13.86 25.35 -114.60
N LEU A 218 -12.58 25.43 -114.20
CA LEU A 218 -11.68 26.49 -114.63
C LEU A 218 -11.45 26.46 -116.15
N SER A 219 -11.30 25.28 -116.74
CA SER A 219 -11.13 25.14 -118.20
C SER A 219 -12.36 25.57 -118.98
N TYR A 220 -13.56 25.37 -118.42
CA TYR A 220 -14.81 25.83 -119.01
C TYR A 220 -15.00 27.33 -118.84
N MET A 221 -14.57 27.90 -117.70
CA MET A 221 -14.70 29.33 -117.41
C MET A 221 -13.68 30.20 -118.17
N TRP A 222 -12.50 29.67 -118.50
CA TRP A 222 -11.49 30.38 -119.30
C TRP A 222 -11.71 30.30 -120.82
N ARG A 223 -12.71 29.55 -121.26
CA ARG A 223 -13.07 29.35 -122.67
C ARG A 223 -14.32 30.14 -123.02
#